data_AF-A0A4Y4K7N3-F1
#
_entry.id   AF-A0A4Y4K7N3-F1
#
_cell.length_a   1.000
_cell.length_b   1.000
_cell.length_c   1.000
_cell.angle_alpha   90.00
_cell.angle_beta   90.00
_cell.angle_gamma   90.00
#
_symmetry.space_group_name_H-M   'P 1'
#
loop_
_entity.id
_entity.type
_entity.pdbx_description
1 polymer ?
#
loop_
_entity_poly.entity_id
_entity_poly.type
_entity_poly.pdbx_seq_one_letter_code
_entity_poly.pdbx_strand_id
1 'polypeptide(L)'
;MLDGITAPMAIGVMVALAVVGDRASKKRKKAFWERYGSFEGFRSQVDEEKIQRVRREQGDVVAIKVVRQTYPYVPLLLAKRYVEELPA
;
A
#
# COMPACT_ATOMS: atom_id res chain seq x y z
N MET A 1 0.31 52.24 -18.29
CA MET A 1 -0.68 52.26 -17.20
C MET A 1 -1.02 50.81 -16.90
N LEU A 2 -0.53 50.33 -15.75
CA LEU A 2 -0.80 49.00 -15.21
C LEU A 2 -2.05 49.15 -14.35
N ASP A 3 -3.20 48.78 -14.91
CA ASP A 3 -4.47 48.74 -14.20
C ASP A 3 -5.12 47.39 -14.47
N GLY A 4 -5.55 46.70 -13.40
CA GLY A 4 -6.55 45.64 -13.53
C GLY A 4 -6.22 44.27 -12.92
N ILE A 5 -5.86 44.24 -11.64
CA ILE A 5 -6.53 43.40 -10.63
C ILE A 5 -6.58 41.89 -10.93
N THR A 6 -5.56 41.20 -10.41
CA THR A 6 -5.70 40.05 -9.48
C THR A 6 -6.90 39.13 -9.71
N ALA A 7 -6.71 38.08 -10.50
CA ALA A 7 -7.61 36.93 -10.53
C ALA A 7 -7.39 36.05 -9.27
N PRO A 8 -8.38 35.87 -8.38
CA PRO A 8 -8.27 34.94 -7.26
C PRO A 8 -9.03 33.67 -7.63
N MET A 9 -8.47 32.82 -8.49
CA MET A 9 -9.15 31.58 -8.89
C MET A 9 -8.14 30.45 -9.06
N ALA A 10 -7.93 29.69 -7.98
CA ALA A 10 -7.94 28.22 -7.97
C ALA A 10 -7.30 27.63 -6.70
N ILE A 11 -7.75 28.01 -5.51
CA ILE A 11 -7.58 27.14 -4.33
C ILE A 11 -8.83 26.26 -4.29
N GLY A 12 -8.82 25.12 -4.97
CA GLY A 12 -10.09 24.42 -5.20
C GLY A 12 -10.06 22.97 -5.62
N VAL A 13 -8.94 22.24 -5.57
CA VAL A 13 -8.98 20.77 -5.81
C VAL A 13 -7.89 20.04 -5.01
N MET A 14 -8.06 19.87 -3.69
CA MET A 14 -7.21 18.92 -2.93
C MET A 14 -7.96 18.05 -1.90
N VAL A 15 -9.30 18.10 -1.82
CA VAL A 15 -10.03 17.37 -0.78
C VAL A 15 -10.64 16.04 -1.27
N ALA A 16 -10.87 15.87 -2.58
CA ALA A 16 -11.57 14.70 -3.11
C ALA A 16 -10.75 13.38 -3.07
N LEU A 17 -9.41 13.45 -3.06
CA LEU A 17 -8.56 12.25 -3.07
C LEU A 17 -8.54 11.50 -1.72
N ALA A 18 -8.71 12.21 -0.60
CA ALA A 18 -8.63 11.62 0.73
C ALA A 18 -9.81 10.66 1.03
N VAL A 19 -11.02 11.02 0.60
CA VAL A 19 -12.24 10.25 0.92
C VAL A 19 -12.36 8.97 0.06
N VAL A 20 -11.87 9.00 -1.19
CA VAL A 20 -11.80 7.81 -2.05
C VAL A 20 -10.76 6.82 -1.52
N GLY A 21 -9.63 7.33 -1.03
CA GLY A 21 -8.58 6.51 -0.40
C GLY A 21 -9.08 5.72 0.80
N ASP A 22 -9.92 6.32 1.65
CA ASP A 22 -10.44 5.68 2.87
C ASP A 22 -11.41 4.53 2.56
N ARG A 23 -12.35 4.74 1.62
CA ARG A 23 -13.27 3.68 1.19
C ARG A 23 -12.56 2.55 0.46
N ALA A 24 -11.61 2.87 -0.43
CA ALA A 24 -10.84 1.87 -1.14
C ALA A 24 -9.94 1.05 -0.18
N SER A 25 -9.36 1.70 0.83
CA SER A 25 -8.54 1.04 1.85
C SER A 25 -9.37 0.15 2.77
N LYS A 26 -10.56 0.60 3.18
CA LYS A 26 -11.52 -0.22 3.92
C LYS A 26 -11.97 -1.44 3.13
N LYS A 27 -12.28 -1.28 1.83
CA LYS A 27 -12.63 -2.40 0.94
C LYS A 27 -11.47 -3.38 0.77
N ARG A 28 -10.24 -2.89 0.57
CA ARG A 28 -9.03 -3.72 0.48
C ARG A 28 -8.79 -4.51 1.76
N LYS A 29 -8.92 -3.87 2.93
CA LYS A 29 -8.79 -4.54 4.22
C LYS A 29 -9.83 -5.65 4.37
N LYS A 30 -11.10 -5.38 4.04
CA LYS A 30 -12.15 -6.41 4.07
C LYS A 30 -11.85 -7.57 3.11
N ALA A 31 -11.50 -7.26 1.86
CA ALA A 31 -11.16 -8.26 0.85
C ALA A 31 -9.93 -9.11 1.22
N PHE A 32 -8.96 -8.52 1.93
CA PHE A 32 -7.82 -9.27 2.47
C PHE A 32 -8.29 -10.33 3.48
N TRP A 33 -9.10 -9.95 4.47
CA TRP A 33 -9.59 -10.91 5.46
C TRP A 33 -10.55 -11.94 4.85
N GLU A 34 -11.38 -11.55 3.88
CA GLU A 34 -12.24 -12.48 3.13
C GLU A 34 -11.41 -13.50 2.33
N ARG A 35 -10.26 -13.10 1.77
CA ARG A 35 -9.41 -13.97 0.94
C ARG A 35 -8.47 -14.87 1.75
N TYR A 36 -7.80 -14.30 2.74
CA TYR A 36 -6.72 -14.96 3.47
C TYR A 36 -7.14 -15.45 4.86
N GLY A 37 -8.29 -14.97 5.38
CA GLY A 37 -8.84 -15.34 6.69
C GLY A 37 -8.09 -14.71 7.86
N SER A 38 -6.76 -14.77 7.84
CA SER A 38 -5.87 -14.24 8.87
C SER A 38 -4.55 -13.75 8.27
N PHE A 39 -3.73 -13.11 9.10
CA PHE A 39 -2.36 -12.77 8.72
C PHE A 39 -1.51 -14.03 8.48
N GLU A 40 -1.66 -15.06 9.33
CA GLU A 40 -0.97 -16.34 9.16
C GLU A 40 -1.42 -17.09 7.91
N GLY A 41 -2.71 -17.03 7.58
CA GLY A 41 -3.25 -17.60 6.33
C GLY A 41 -2.77 -16.87 5.07
N PHE A 42 -2.41 -15.59 5.20
CA PHE A 42 -1.66 -14.88 4.18
C PHE A 42 -0.20 -15.34 4.16
N ARG A 43 0.49 -15.36 5.31
CA ARG A 43 1.90 -15.74 5.46
C ARG A 43 2.19 -17.10 4.83
N SER A 44 1.31 -18.09 5.04
CA SER A 44 1.45 -19.44 4.49
C SER A 44 1.30 -19.53 2.97
N GLN A 45 0.71 -18.51 2.33
CA GLN A 45 0.56 -18.42 0.87
C GLN A 45 1.65 -17.56 0.22
N VAL A 46 2.45 -16.85 1.02
CA VAL A 46 3.55 -16.06 0.47
C VAL A 46 4.73 -16.96 0.14
N ASP A 47 5.31 -16.74 -1.04
CA ASP A 47 6.59 -17.33 -1.44
C ASP A 47 7.71 -16.63 -0.63
N GLU A 48 8.00 -17.18 0.55
CA GLU A 48 8.95 -16.62 1.50
C GLU A 48 10.35 -16.49 0.88
N GLU A 49 10.82 -17.53 0.18
CA GLU A 49 12.15 -17.55 -0.41
C GLU A 49 12.33 -16.42 -1.44
N LYS A 50 11.31 -16.22 -2.28
CA LYS A 50 11.31 -15.12 -3.26
C LYS A 50 11.35 -13.76 -2.58
N ILE A 51 10.52 -13.52 -1.57
CA ILE A 51 10.48 -12.21 -0.90
C ILE A 51 11.77 -11.96 -0.12
N GLN A 52 12.32 -12.98 0.54
CA GLN A 52 13.59 -12.89 1.25
C GLN A 52 14.74 -12.57 0.29
N ARG A 53 14.79 -13.20 -0.89
CA ARG A 53 15.78 -12.91 -1.93
C ARG A 53 15.69 -11.45 -2.38
N VAL A 54 14.49 -10.97 -2.72
CA VAL A 54 14.27 -9.56 -3.09
C VAL A 54 14.69 -8.61 -1.97
N ARG A 55 14.38 -8.94 -0.71
CA ARG A 55 14.78 -8.13 0.45
C ARG A 55 16.30 -8.02 0.55
N ARG A 56 17.02 -9.12 0.40
CA ARG A 56 18.50 -9.15 0.45
C ARG A 56 19.16 -8.42 -0.72
N GLU A 57 18.60 -8.56 -1.93
CA GLU A 57 19.18 -7.99 -3.14
C GLU A 57 18.82 -6.52 -3.37
N GLN A 58 17.60 -6.11 -2.98
CA GLN A 58 16.99 -4.83 -3.38
C GLN A 58 16.45 -4.01 -2.20
N GLY A 59 16.48 -4.56 -0.99
CA GLY A 59 16.08 -3.89 0.25
C GLY A 59 14.58 -4.01 0.59
N ASP A 60 14.26 -3.58 1.82
CA ASP A 60 12.94 -3.77 2.43
C ASP A 60 11.80 -3.10 1.66
N VAL A 61 12.03 -1.88 1.15
CA VAL A 61 11.00 -1.11 0.43
C VAL A 61 10.57 -1.84 -0.85
N VAL A 62 11.52 -2.44 -1.56
CA VAL A 62 11.24 -3.19 -2.78
C VAL A 62 10.55 -4.50 -2.45
N ALA A 63 10.99 -5.21 -1.40
CA ALA A 63 10.31 -6.41 -0.93
C ALA A 63 8.84 -6.15 -0.57
N ILE A 64 8.54 -5.08 0.19
CA ILE A 64 7.18 -4.67 0.53
C ILE A 64 6.34 -4.38 -0.71
N LYS A 65 6.94 -3.74 -1.73
CA LYS A 65 6.28 -3.45 -3.00
C LYS A 65 5.95 -4.74 -3.75
N VAL A 66 6.90 -5.68 -3.84
CA VAL A 66 6.70 -6.98 -4.50
C VAL A 66 5.60 -7.79 -3.80
N VAL A 67 5.55 -7.79 -2.47
CA VAL A 67 4.46 -8.43 -1.72
C VAL A 67 3.11 -7.85 -2.15
N ARG A 68 2.96 -6.52 -2.17
CA ARG A 68 1.68 -5.88 -2.52
C ARG A 68 1.31 -6.00 -3.99
N GLN A 69 2.28 -6.22 -4.87
CA GLN A 69 2.05 -6.47 -6.30
C GLN A 69 1.67 -7.93 -6.57
N THR A 70 2.29 -8.86 -5.86
CA THR A 70 2.08 -10.31 -6.02
C THR A 70 0.79 -10.75 -5.33
N TYR A 71 0.47 -10.16 -4.18
CA TYR A 71 -0.67 -10.53 -3.35
C TYR A 71 -1.69 -9.37 -3.33
N PRO A 72 -2.82 -9.51 -4.05
CA PRO A 72 -3.84 -8.48 -4.09
C PRO A 72 -4.42 -8.19 -2.71
N TYR A 73 -4.85 -6.94 -2.52
CA TYR A 73 -5.56 -6.45 -1.35
C TYR A 73 -4.76 -6.40 -0.04
N VAL A 74 -3.51 -6.86 -0.01
CA VAL A 74 -2.66 -6.79 1.17
C VAL A 74 -2.48 -5.33 1.63
N PRO A 75 -2.93 -5.00 2.86
CA PRO A 75 -2.70 -3.69 3.45
C PRO A 75 -1.20 -3.43 3.61
N LEU A 76 -0.78 -2.18 3.40
CA LEU A 76 0.65 -1.81 3.52
C LEU A 76 1.25 -2.20 4.87
N LEU A 77 0.49 -2.02 5.96
CA LEU A 77 0.93 -2.38 7.30
C LEU A 77 1.26 -3.87 7.43
N LEU A 78 0.43 -4.75 6.84
CA LEU A 78 0.65 -6.19 6.90
C LEU A 78 1.78 -6.64 5.97
N ALA A 79 1.92 -6.02 4.80
CA ALA A 79 3.07 -6.26 3.92
C ALA A 79 4.39 -5.84 4.59
N LYS A 80 4.40 -4.69 5.26
CA LYS A 80 5.55 -4.22 6.04
C LYS A 80 5.88 -5.20 7.16
N ARG A 81 4.89 -5.54 7.99
CA ARG A 81 5.04 -6.50 9.08
C ARG A 81 5.60 -7.83 8.59
N TYR A 82 5.09 -8.36 7.48
CA TYR A 82 5.57 -9.61 6.91
C TYR A 82 7.06 -9.54 6.57
N VAL A 83 7.50 -8.48 5.87
CA VAL A 83 8.91 -8.32 5.48
C VAL A 83 9.82 -8.12 6.70
N GLU A 84 9.36 -7.42 7.73
CA GLU A 84 10.10 -7.24 9.00
C GLU A 84 10.23 -8.54 9.80
N GLU A 85 9.22 -9.43 9.75
CA GLU A 85 9.23 -10.74 10.41
C GLU A 85 10.00 -11.82 9.62
N LEU A 86 10.57 -11.50 8.44
CA LEU A 86 11.40 -12.43 7.70
C LEU A 86 12.76 -12.63 8.38
N PRO A 87 13.26 -13.88 8.44
CA PRO A 87 14.62 -14.13 8.92
C PRO A 87 15.65 -13.39 8.05
N ALA A 88 16.71 -12.90 8.69
CA ALA A 88 17.80 -12.18 8.03
C ALA A 88 18.53 -13.06 7.02
#